data_AF-A0AAU9RSG4-F1
#
_entry.id   AF-A0AAU9RSG4-F1
#
_cell.length_a   1.000
_cell.length_b   1.000
_cell.length_c   1.000
_cell.angle_alpha   90.00
_cell.angle_beta   90.00
_cell.angle_gamma   90.00
#
_symmetry.space_group_name_H-M   'P 1'
#
loop_
_entity.id
_entity.type
_entity.pdbx_description
1 polymer ?
#
loop_
_entity_poly.entity_id
_entity_poly.type
_entity_poly.pdbx_seq_one_letter_code
_entity_poly.pdbx_strand_id
1 'polypeptide(L)' 'MVTILTVWKLFAVELEELPCNATAKLCKTRNNFVFWDMFHPTQAAFQLTAVILHDGEARFVAPVNFRKLTEDC' A
#
# COMPACT_ATOMS: atom_id res chain seq x y z
N MET A 1 1.88 18.32 30.52
CA MET A 1 1.86 16.86 30.30
C MET A 1 0.52 16.51 29.68
N VAL A 2 0.45 16.53 28.35
CA VAL A 2 -0.64 15.85 27.62
C VAL A 2 -0.49 14.37 28.00
N THR A 3 -1.49 13.81 28.65
CA THR A 3 -1.41 12.46 29.20
C THR A 3 -1.10 11.51 28.06
N ILE A 4 -0.08 10.66 28.24
CA ILE A 4 0.28 9.61 27.29
C ILE A 4 -0.97 8.84 26.83
N LEU A 5 -1.97 8.67 27.70
CA LEU A 5 -3.30 8.11 27.41
C LEU A 5 -4.10 8.77 26.27
N THR A 6 -3.97 10.08 26.03
CA THR A 6 -4.66 10.72 24.89
C THR A 6 -3.96 10.44 23.56
N VAL A 7 -2.66 10.19 23.57
CA VAL A 7 -1.92 9.74 22.39
C VAL A 7 -2.25 8.28 22.08
N TRP A 8 -2.35 7.41 23.09
CA TRP A 8 -2.77 6.01 22.89
C TRP A 8 -4.21 5.87 22.36
N LYS A 9 -5.11 6.81 22.66
CA LYS A 9 -6.46 6.85 22.08
C LYS A 9 -6.51 7.29 20.61
N LEU A 10 -5.47 7.97 20.10
CA LEU A 10 -5.35 8.31 18.67
C LEU A 10 -4.69 7.20 17.85
N PHE A 11 -3.90 6.34 18.50
CA PHE A 11 -3.28 5.15 17.90
C PHE A 11 -4.03 3.85 18.18
N ALA A 12 -5.14 3.90 18.91
CA ALA A 12 -6.13 2.83 18.93
C ALA A 12 -7.02 2.98 17.68
N VAL A 13 -6.46 2.72 16.51
CA VAL A 13 -7.25 2.01 15.51
C VAL A 13 -7.44 0.64 16.14
N GLU A 14 -8.64 0.36 16.65
CA GLU A 14 -9.05 -1.01 16.94
C GLU A 14 -8.82 -1.79 15.65
N LEU A 15 -7.69 -2.52 15.58
CA LEU A 15 -7.38 -3.48 14.53
C LEU A 15 -8.28 -4.71 14.74
N GLU A 16 -9.59 -4.51 14.72
CA GLU A 16 -10.43 -5.56 14.18
C GLU A 16 -10.09 -5.58 12.70
N GLU A 17 -9.30 -6.56 12.29
CA GLU A 17 -9.28 -7.00 10.91
C GLU A 17 -10.73 -7.31 10.53
N LEU A 18 -11.43 -6.33 9.96
CA LEU A 18 -12.76 -6.57 9.42
C LEU A 18 -12.61 -7.76 8.47
N PRO A 19 -13.33 -8.87 8.72
CA PRO A 19 -13.06 -10.10 8.00
C PRO A 19 -13.23 -9.84 6.51
N CYS A 20 -12.16 -10.05 5.75
CA CYS A 20 -12.20 -10.01 4.29
C CYS A 20 -12.97 -11.23 3.78
N ASN A 21 -14.29 -11.17 3.93
CA ASN A 21 -15.23 -12.22 3.54
C ASN A 21 -16.28 -11.66 2.57
N ALA A 22 -17.17 -12.51 2.07
CA ALA A 22 -18.19 -12.13 1.09
C ALA A 22 -19.19 -11.06 1.58
N THR A 23 -19.25 -10.81 2.89
CA THR A 23 -20.16 -9.82 3.51
C THR A 23 -19.49 -8.46 3.76
N ALA A 24 -18.20 -8.32 3.44
CA ALA A 24 -17.46 -7.09 3.66
C ALA A 24 -18.07 -5.90 2.91
N LYS A 25 -18.16 -4.74 3.59
CA LYS A 25 -18.62 -3.49 2.98
C LYS A 25 -17.47 -2.86 2.19
N LEU A 26 -17.50 -3.01 0.87
CA LEU A 26 -16.45 -2.51 -0.01
C LEU A 26 -16.72 -1.09 -0.51
N CYS A 27 -15.66 -0.32 -0.73
CA CYS A 27 -15.74 0.97 -1.42
C CYS A 27 -16.17 0.77 -2.88
N LYS A 28 -16.99 1.70 -3.40
CA LYS A 28 -17.46 1.65 -4.80
C LYS A 28 -16.35 1.88 -5.82
N THR A 29 -15.45 2.83 -5.57
CA THR A 29 -14.39 3.26 -6.50
C THR A 29 -13.01 2.91 -5.98
N ARG A 30 -12.67 1.62 -5.98
CA ARG A 30 -11.44 1.11 -5.34
C ARG A 30 -10.14 1.57 -6.00
N ASN A 31 -10.18 1.90 -7.28
CA ASN A 31 -9.00 2.36 -8.02
C ASN A 31 -8.53 3.75 -7.58
N ASN A 32 -9.33 4.49 -6.80
CA ASN A 32 -8.99 5.81 -6.30
C ASN A 32 -8.33 5.78 -4.91
N PHE A 33 -8.08 4.58 -4.38
CA PHE A 33 -7.47 4.40 -3.07
C PHE A 33 -6.15 3.66 -3.20
N VAL A 34 -5.18 4.07 -2.38
CA VAL A 34 -3.88 3.40 -2.30
C VAL A 34 -4.00 2.04 -1.63
N PHE A 35 -4.84 1.94 -0.60
CA PHE A 35 -4.99 0.75 0.23
C PHE A 35 -6.35 0.07 0.07
N TRP A 36 -6.34 -1.26 0.04
CA TRP A 36 -7.53 -2.13 0.05
C TRP A 36 -8.02 -2.36 1.49
N ASP A 37 -7.08 -2.62 2.40
CA ASP A 37 -7.28 -2.75 3.84
C ASP A 37 -6.17 -2.00 4.59
N MET A 38 -5.89 -2.32 5.84
CA MET A 38 -4.86 -1.60 6.62
C MET A 38 -3.42 -1.91 6.21
N PHE A 39 -3.20 -2.94 5.38
CA PHE A 39 -1.87 -3.46 5.04
C PHE A 39 -1.62 -3.56 3.54
N HIS A 40 -2.63 -3.97 2.76
CA HIS A 40 -2.48 -4.30 1.35
C HIS A 40 -2.86 -3.13 0.45
N PRO A 41 -2.00 -2.76 -0.52
CA PRO A 41 -2.37 -1.84 -1.58
C PRO A 41 -3.51 -2.36 -2.45
N THR A 42 -4.25 -1.46 -3.09
CA THR A 42 -5.24 -1.85 -4.11
C THR A 42 -4.57 -2.40 -5.36
N GLN A 43 -5.33 -3.13 -6.19
CA GLN A 43 -4.86 -3.57 -7.51
C GLN A 43 -4.33 -2.40 -8.35
N ALA A 44 -4.99 -1.25 -8.31
CA ALA A 44 -4.56 -0.06 -9.05
C ALA A 44 -3.21 0.47 -8.54
N ALA A 45 -3.01 0.50 -7.22
CA ALA A 45 -1.73 0.86 -6.63
C ALA A 45 -0.62 -0.14 -7.04
N PHE A 46 -0.90 -1.45 -6.99
CA PHE A 46 0.06 -2.47 -7.43
C PHE A 46 0.40 -2.37 -8.92
N GLN A 47 -0.55 -2.03 -9.79
CA GLN A 47 -0.28 -1.81 -11.22
C GLN A 47 0.71 -0.65 -11.43
N LEU A 48 0.52 0.46 -10.73
CA LEU A 48 1.46 1.59 -10.79
C LEU A 48 2.85 1.19 -10.25
N THR A 49 2.89 0.50 -9.11
CA THR A 49 4.14 -0.01 -8.54
C THR A 49 4.85 -0.96 -9.49
N ALA A 50 4.14 -1.84 -10.18
CA ALA A 50 4.75 -2.76 -11.15
C ALA A 50 5.43 -2.02 -12.31
N VAL A 51 4.80 -0.97 -12.84
CA VAL A 51 5.41 -0.11 -13.88
C VAL A 51 6.67 0.58 -13.33
N ILE A 52 6.61 1.11 -12.11
CA ILE A 52 7.75 1.76 -11.47
C ILE A 52 8.89 0.75 -11.23
N LEU A 53 8.60 -0.45 -10.72
CA LEU A 53 9.61 -1.50 -10.51
C LEU A 53 10.28 -1.95 -11.80
N HIS A 54 9.52 -2.00 -12.91
CA HIS A 54 10.04 -2.43 -14.20
C HIS A 54 10.85 -1.35 -14.92
N ASP A 55 10.31 -0.14 -15.05
CA ASP A 55 10.87 0.93 -15.91
C ASP A 55 11.24 2.22 -15.14
N GLY A 56 10.98 2.28 -13.84
CA GLY A 56 11.12 3.49 -13.04
C GLY A 56 12.56 4.01 -12.95
N GLU A 57 12.65 5.31 -12.65
CA GLU A 57 13.90 6.00 -12.41
C GLU A 57 14.58 5.52 -11.12
N ALA A 58 15.90 5.68 -11.05
CA ALA A 58 16.72 5.26 -9.90
C ALA A 58 16.28 5.85 -8.56
N ARG A 59 15.61 7.02 -8.54
CA ARG A 59 15.06 7.61 -7.30
C ARG A 59 13.91 6.80 -6.69
N PHE A 60 13.25 5.95 -7.48
CA PHE A 60 12.18 5.08 -7.02
C PHE A 60 12.63 3.62 -6.91
N VAL A 61 13.55 3.20 -7.78
CA VAL A 61 14.02 1.80 -7.85
C VAL A 61 15.52 1.80 -8.07
N ALA A 62 16.27 1.66 -6.98
CA ALA A 62 17.73 1.68 -6.96
C ALA A 62 18.30 0.28 -6.65
N PRO A 63 19.50 -0.05 -7.18
CA PRO A 63 20.34 0.77 -8.07
C PRO A 63 19.91 0.74 -9.54
N VAL A 64 19.18 -0.30 -9.96
CA VAL A 64 18.64 -0.48 -11.32
C VAL A 64 17.22 -1.04 -11.24
N ASN A 65 16.42 -0.80 -12.28
CA ASN A 65 15.08 -1.38 -12.42
C ASN A 65 15.13 -2.79 -13.04
N PHE A 66 14.01 -3.52 -13.02
CA PHE A 66 14.01 -4.91 -13.49
C PHE A 66 14.36 -5.04 -14.97
N ARG A 67 13.94 -4.09 -15.81
CA ARG A 67 14.30 -4.10 -17.22
C ARG A 67 15.82 -4.11 -17.41
N LYS A 68 16.53 -3.15 -16.81
CA LYS A 68 18.00 -3.06 -16.89
C LYS A 68 18.68 -4.29 -16.29
N LEU A 69 18.17 -4.80 -15.16
CA LEU A 69 18.69 -6.01 -14.53
C LEU A 69 18.71 -7.22 -15.48
N THR A 70 17.74 -7.31 -16.40
CA THR A 70 17.70 -8.39 -17.41
C THR A 70 18.49 -8.12 -18.68
N GLU A 71 18.78 -6.85 -18.98
CA GLU A 71 19.52 -6.43 -20.19
C GLU A 71 21.05 -6.48 -19.98
N ASP A 72 21.53 -6.48 -18.73
CA ASP A 72 22.97 -6.46 -18.36
C ASP A 72 23.67 -7.85 -18.36
N CYS A 73 23.11 -8.85 -19.06
CA CYS A 73 23.69 -10.21 -19.19
C CYS A 73 24.52 -10.39 -20.48
#